data_AF-A0AAE3QZZ2-F1
#
_entry.id   AF-A0AAE3QZZ2-F1
#
_cell.length_a   1.000
_cell.length_b   1.000
_cell.length_c   1.000
_cell.angle_alpha   90.00
_cell.angle_beta   90.00
_cell.angle_gamma   90.00
#
_symmetry.space_group_name_H-M   'P 1'
#
loop_
_entity.id
_entity.type
_entity.pdbx_description
1 polymer ?
#
loop_
_entity_poly.entity_id
_entity_poly.type
_entity_poly.pdbx_seq_one_letter_code
_entity_poly.pdbx_strand_id
1 'polypeptide(L)'
;MRYRNSIFLVLFLFIVSCNKADKLDPSRADYVTNDQTNPPTELDTWLYNSFTLPYNIQVKYRWDASETPISKILVPPAPTKVLPVMDVVKKVWIDPYVSIAGENFIKKYCPKQFVLTGSASYNPDGTFTLGTAEGGRKIVLYVVNDFVKTDHYSVTEMIHTIEHEFAHILHQNISYPGEFKELTTGLYTPNWGFVSLSQARAQGFITSYAMLSPDEDFVEMISMMLVEGKKGYESILDCQTTAASKQILRKKEELVVRYFREAYNIDFYQLQTKVQEAIQAIAPPENEGEELPPVFDIWGLDKQNKAIRFDLTTMNEPASFVSRYTYDNARLHAVGLNLDYSFKLVYIGEEEVALKLYYSKPDSEPREYFEATFYFFVTKKPNSTVTLEFYNSDENGAYLNEQLGAYAILGFFANQTFTINWLPSCGTTQYVGFYPVNSPANYSFGVPGN
;
A
#
# COMPACT_ATOMS: atom_id res chain seq x y z
N MET A 1 18.68 -50.53 -74.47
CA MET A 1 18.22 -49.54 -75.46
C MET A 1 16.81 -49.10 -75.07
N ARG A 2 16.54 -47.78 -75.09
CA ARG A 2 15.26 -47.07 -74.92
C ARG A 2 14.90 -46.55 -73.51
N TYR A 3 15.03 -45.23 -73.40
CA TYR A 3 14.50 -44.26 -72.42
C TYR A 3 12.96 -44.21 -72.40
N ARG A 4 12.35 -43.87 -71.24
CA ARG A 4 11.61 -42.60 -71.00
C ARG A 4 10.83 -42.56 -69.67
N ASN A 5 10.99 -41.40 -69.00
CA ASN A 5 10.02 -40.62 -68.21
C ASN A 5 9.44 -41.25 -66.92
N SER A 6 9.17 -40.55 -65.82
CA SER A 6 9.40 -39.20 -65.28
C SER A 6 8.77 -39.21 -63.87
N ILE A 7 9.05 -38.17 -63.08
CA ILE A 7 8.33 -37.73 -61.85
C ILE A 7 9.00 -38.18 -60.54
N PHE A 8 9.99 -37.38 -60.15
CA PHE A 8 10.29 -37.05 -58.76
C PHE A 8 9.13 -36.18 -58.23
N LEU A 9 8.39 -36.64 -57.23
CA LEU A 9 7.49 -35.79 -56.45
C LEU A 9 8.17 -35.50 -55.10
N VAL A 10 8.93 -34.41 -55.06
CA VAL A 10 9.41 -33.80 -53.81
C VAL A 10 8.23 -33.02 -53.23
N LEU A 11 7.64 -33.51 -52.15
CA LEU A 11 6.62 -32.77 -51.41
C LEU A 11 7.33 -31.78 -50.47
N PHE A 12 7.60 -30.58 -50.99
CA PHE A 12 7.99 -29.41 -50.22
C PHE A 12 6.79 -28.94 -49.39
N LEU A 13 6.75 -29.27 -48.10
CA LEU A 13 5.88 -28.58 -47.15
C LEU A 13 6.56 -27.26 -46.74
N PHE A 14 6.11 -26.18 -47.37
CA PHE A 14 6.35 -24.82 -46.89
C PHE A 14 5.58 -24.63 -45.59
N ILE A 15 6.29 -24.72 -44.46
CA ILE A 15 5.86 -24.05 -43.22
C ILE A 15 6.12 -22.56 -43.44
N VAL A 16 5.06 -21.84 -43.83
CA VAL A 16 5.01 -20.39 -43.73
C VAL A 16 4.96 -20.06 -42.25
N SER A 17 6.14 -19.96 -41.61
CA SER A 17 6.25 -19.32 -40.31
C SER A 17 5.97 -17.85 -40.52
N CYS A 18 4.86 -17.39 -39.95
CA CYS A 18 4.51 -15.99 -39.89
C CYS A 18 5.50 -15.31 -38.92
N ASN A 19 6.66 -14.91 -39.42
CA ASN A 19 7.55 -13.99 -38.71
C ASN A 19 6.92 -12.58 -38.73
N LYS A 20 5.86 -12.39 -37.95
CA LYS A 20 5.72 -11.13 -37.24
C LYS A 20 6.49 -11.31 -35.95
N ALA A 21 7.81 -11.16 -36.05
CA ALA A 21 8.55 -10.67 -34.90
C ALA A 21 7.94 -9.29 -34.62
N ASP A 22 7.05 -9.22 -33.64
CA ASP A 22 6.74 -7.95 -33.02
C ASP A 22 8.10 -7.33 -32.71
N LYS A 23 8.39 -6.20 -33.35
CA LYS A 23 9.57 -5.43 -33.01
C LYS A 23 9.39 -5.11 -31.53
N LEU A 24 10.17 -5.79 -30.68
CA LEU A 24 10.30 -5.43 -29.29
C LEU A 24 10.54 -3.92 -29.28
N ASP A 25 9.64 -3.20 -28.61
CA ASP A 25 9.78 -1.77 -28.45
C ASP A 25 11.17 -1.51 -27.83
N PRO A 26 12.07 -0.79 -28.52
CA PRO A 26 13.40 -0.48 -28.00
C PRO A 26 13.35 0.26 -26.66
N SER A 27 12.21 0.89 -26.32
CA SER A 27 12.00 1.51 -25.00
C SER A 27 11.90 0.50 -23.85
N ARG A 28 11.71 -0.79 -24.14
CA ARG A 28 11.52 -1.87 -23.16
C ARG A 28 12.74 -2.74 -22.91
N ALA A 29 13.84 -2.56 -23.66
CA ALA A 29 14.96 -3.51 -23.67
C ALA A 29 16.18 -3.12 -22.81
N ASP A 30 16.23 -1.90 -22.25
CA ASP A 30 17.50 -1.32 -21.79
C ASP A 30 17.64 -1.15 -20.26
N TYR A 31 17.18 -2.09 -19.43
CA TYR A 31 17.31 -1.90 -17.96
C TYR A 31 17.61 -3.15 -17.13
N VAL A 32 18.31 -4.15 -17.69
CA VAL A 32 18.75 -5.32 -16.90
C VAL A 32 19.81 -4.92 -15.88
N THR A 33 19.63 -5.29 -14.60
CA THR A 33 20.69 -5.22 -13.59
C THR A 33 21.84 -6.16 -13.99
N ASN A 34 23.05 -5.60 -14.10
CA ASN A 34 24.32 -6.26 -14.45
C ASN A 34 24.74 -6.17 -15.93
N ASP A 35 24.17 -5.28 -16.73
CA ASP A 35 24.85 -4.90 -17.96
C ASP A 35 26.04 -3.97 -17.65
N GLN A 36 27.26 -4.54 -17.64
CA GLN A 36 28.52 -3.79 -17.49
C GLN A 36 28.78 -2.80 -18.63
N THR A 37 27.95 -2.79 -19.69
CA THR A 37 28.11 -1.88 -20.81
C THR A 37 27.48 -0.50 -20.57
N ASN A 38 26.66 -0.35 -19.53
CA ASN A 38 26.06 0.94 -19.17
C ASN A 38 26.87 1.67 -18.09
N PRO A 39 27.38 2.89 -18.35
CA PRO A 39 28.13 3.66 -17.37
C PRO A 39 27.26 3.98 -16.14
N PRO A 40 27.84 4.04 -14.92
CA PRO A 40 27.12 4.46 -13.72
C PRO A 40 26.53 5.86 -13.88
N THR A 41 25.28 6.03 -13.49
CA THR A 41 24.60 7.33 -13.41
C THR A 41 24.89 8.02 -12.08
N GLU A 42 24.51 9.30 -11.95
CA GLU A 42 24.53 10.00 -10.66
C GLU A 42 23.66 9.31 -9.60
N LEU A 43 22.51 8.75 -10.01
CA LEU A 43 21.63 7.98 -9.14
C LEU A 43 22.33 6.72 -8.61
N ASP A 44 23.01 5.96 -9.47
CA ASP A 44 23.75 4.76 -9.06
C ASP A 44 24.87 5.11 -8.06
N THR A 45 25.57 6.20 -8.31
CA THR A 45 26.62 6.71 -7.43
C THR A 45 26.06 7.10 -6.06
N TRP A 46 24.91 7.79 -6.05
CA TRP A 46 24.25 8.19 -4.81
C TRP A 46 23.76 6.98 -4.01
N LEU A 47 23.14 5.99 -4.66
CA LEU A 47 22.69 4.75 -4.02
C LEU A 47 23.87 3.95 -3.44
N TYR A 48 24.97 3.84 -4.19
CA TYR A 48 26.18 3.16 -3.72
C TYR A 48 26.74 3.83 -2.47
N ASN A 49 26.93 5.15 -2.49
CA ASN A 49 27.52 5.89 -1.37
C ASN A 49 26.59 5.95 -0.14
N SER A 50 25.27 5.96 -0.35
CA SER A 50 24.29 6.14 0.73
C SER A 50 23.85 4.82 1.38
N PHE A 51 23.91 3.70 0.64
CA PHE A 51 23.39 2.40 1.08
C PHE A 51 24.43 1.28 1.01
N THR A 52 25.06 1.10 -0.15
CA THR A 52 25.92 -0.07 -0.38
C THR A 52 27.23 0.03 0.39
N LEU A 53 27.97 1.13 0.23
CA LEU A 53 29.25 1.35 0.89
C LEU A 53 29.12 1.36 2.44
N PRO A 54 28.19 2.12 3.06
CA PRO A 54 28.10 2.19 4.51
C PRO A 54 27.45 0.97 5.17
N TYR A 55 26.46 0.34 4.53
CA TYR A 55 25.60 -0.66 5.19
C TYR A 55 25.54 -2.02 4.49
N ASN A 56 26.18 -2.17 3.32
CA ASN A 56 26.07 -3.34 2.47
C ASN A 56 24.62 -3.64 2.06
N ILE A 57 23.87 -2.58 1.77
CA ILE A 57 22.50 -2.63 1.26
C ILE A 57 22.54 -2.40 -0.24
N GLN A 58 22.04 -3.36 -1.01
CA GLN A 58 21.86 -3.21 -2.45
C GLN A 58 20.48 -2.63 -2.76
N VAL A 59 20.42 -1.53 -3.50
CA VAL A 59 19.14 -0.99 -4.01
C VAL A 59 19.01 -1.36 -5.48
N LYS A 60 18.04 -2.22 -5.80
CA LYS A 60 17.73 -2.64 -7.16
C LYS A 60 16.52 -1.86 -7.68
N TYR A 61 16.77 -0.99 -8.64
CA TYR A 61 15.72 -0.25 -9.35
C TYR A 61 15.75 -0.44 -10.88
N ARG A 62 16.90 -0.85 -11.44
CA ARG A 62 16.99 -1.23 -12.84
C ARG A 62 16.21 -2.53 -13.01
N TRP A 63 15.28 -2.52 -13.96
CA TRP A 63 14.26 -3.55 -14.08
C TRP A 63 14.81 -4.89 -14.60
N ASP A 64 14.75 -5.92 -13.78
CA ASP A 64 15.00 -7.30 -14.21
C ASP A 64 13.75 -8.15 -14.05
N ALA A 65 13.04 -8.35 -15.16
CA ALA A 65 11.82 -9.15 -15.21
C ALA A 65 12.06 -10.63 -14.85
N SER A 66 13.32 -11.11 -14.86
CA SER A 66 13.66 -12.47 -14.46
C SER A 66 13.75 -12.66 -12.94
N GLU A 67 13.86 -11.56 -12.18
CA GLU A 67 13.94 -11.57 -10.71
C GLU A 67 12.61 -11.28 -10.03
N THR A 68 11.59 -10.93 -10.80
CA THR A 68 10.21 -10.84 -10.33
C THR A 68 9.54 -12.21 -10.43
N PRO A 69 8.69 -12.60 -9.47
CA PRO A 69 7.91 -13.83 -9.61
C PRO A 69 7.20 -13.79 -10.96
N ILE A 70 7.35 -14.85 -11.76
CA ILE A 70 6.69 -14.98 -13.08
C ILE A 70 5.16 -14.77 -12.93
N SER A 71 4.64 -15.02 -11.74
CA SER A 71 3.25 -14.86 -11.33
C SER A 71 2.77 -13.42 -11.06
N LYS A 72 3.62 -12.40 -11.20
CA LYS A 72 3.27 -11.00 -10.88
C LYS A 72 3.50 -10.09 -12.09
N ILE A 73 2.47 -9.36 -12.53
CA ILE A 73 2.61 -8.28 -13.53
C ILE A 73 3.05 -7.04 -12.78
N LEU A 74 4.34 -6.76 -12.82
CA LEU A 74 4.93 -5.63 -12.13
C LEU A 74 5.49 -4.63 -13.16
N VAL A 75 5.34 -3.33 -12.86
CA VAL A 75 5.83 -2.24 -13.70
C VAL A 75 7.19 -1.76 -13.18
N PRO A 76 8.14 -1.40 -14.06
CA PRO A 76 9.39 -0.78 -13.65
C PRO A 76 9.18 0.48 -12.81
N PRO A 77 10.01 0.71 -11.78
CA PRO A 77 10.03 2.00 -11.11
C PRO A 77 10.58 3.07 -12.08
N ALA A 78 9.94 4.23 -12.12
CA ALA A 78 10.45 5.38 -12.85
C ALA A 78 11.75 5.87 -12.18
N PRO A 79 12.88 6.02 -12.90
CA PRO A 79 14.15 6.44 -12.30
C PRO A 79 14.06 7.76 -11.51
N THR A 80 13.20 8.68 -11.96
CA THR A 80 12.94 9.96 -11.28
C THR A 80 12.27 9.82 -9.90
N LYS A 81 11.67 8.66 -9.61
CA LYS A 81 10.98 8.36 -8.34
C LYS A 81 11.88 7.63 -7.33
N VAL A 82 12.94 6.98 -7.81
CA VAL A 82 13.86 6.17 -6.97
C VAL A 82 14.57 7.01 -5.92
N LEU A 83 15.17 8.15 -6.31
CA LEU A 83 15.88 9.01 -5.37
C LEU A 83 14.94 9.57 -4.30
N PRO A 84 13.76 10.14 -4.61
CA PRO A 84 12.79 10.55 -3.60
C PRO A 84 12.43 9.45 -2.60
N VAL A 85 12.13 8.23 -3.07
CA VAL A 85 11.79 7.10 -2.20
C VAL A 85 12.96 6.75 -1.27
N MET A 86 14.15 6.53 -1.84
CA MET A 86 15.29 6.08 -1.06
C MET A 86 15.84 7.17 -0.13
N ASP A 87 15.71 8.46 -0.47
CA ASP A 87 16.05 9.55 0.45
C ASP A 87 15.17 9.53 1.70
N VAL A 88 13.88 9.18 1.57
CA VAL A 88 12.97 8.99 2.71
C VAL A 88 13.37 7.76 3.53
N VAL A 89 13.64 6.62 2.89
CA VAL A 89 14.13 5.40 3.58
C VAL A 89 15.37 5.71 4.42
N LYS A 90 16.33 6.46 3.86
CA LYS A 90 17.53 6.84 4.60
C LYS A 90 17.20 7.76 5.78
N LYS A 91 16.45 8.85 5.54
CA LYS A 91 16.24 9.90 6.55
C LYS A 91 15.28 9.52 7.66
N VAL A 92 14.27 8.72 7.37
CA VAL A 92 13.22 8.37 8.34
C VAL A 92 13.49 7.05 9.04
N TRP A 93 14.13 6.09 8.37
CA TRP A 93 14.46 4.81 8.99
C TRP A 93 15.93 4.74 9.40
N ILE A 94 16.89 4.80 8.46
CA ILE A 94 18.31 4.58 8.80
C ILE A 94 18.86 5.63 9.80
N ASP A 95 18.69 6.92 9.51
CA ASP A 95 19.35 7.98 10.26
C ASP A 95 18.90 8.07 11.73
N PRO A 96 17.59 7.90 12.07
CA PRO A 96 17.14 7.80 13.45
C PRO A 96 17.80 6.66 14.22
N TYR A 97 17.83 5.44 13.68
CA TYR A 97 18.51 4.31 14.33
C TYR A 97 20.02 4.54 14.46
N VAL A 98 20.68 5.12 13.46
CA VAL A 98 22.10 5.49 13.56
C VAL A 98 22.33 6.50 14.68
N SER A 99 21.44 7.47 14.85
CA SER A 99 21.57 8.50 15.89
C SER A 99 21.41 7.95 17.31
N ILE A 100 20.56 6.93 17.49
CA ILE A 100 20.24 6.35 18.81
C ILE A 100 21.13 5.14 19.15
N ALA A 101 21.37 4.26 18.19
CA ALA A 101 22.04 2.97 18.39
C ALA A 101 23.43 2.88 17.73
N GLY A 102 23.82 3.89 16.95
CA GLY A 102 25.06 3.92 16.19
C GLY A 102 25.00 3.12 14.87
N GLU A 103 25.93 3.40 13.95
CA GLU A 103 25.96 2.75 12.63
C GLU A 103 26.07 1.21 12.68
N ASN A 104 26.76 0.68 13.70
CA ASN A 104 26.97 -0.76 13.83
C ASN A 104 25.65 -1.51 14.01
N PHE A 105 24.62 -0.87 14.59
CA PHE A 105 23.29 -1.46 14.72
C PHE A 105 22.67 -1.70 13.35
N ILE A 106 22.62 -0.67 12.50
CA ILE A 106 22.10 -0.78 11.12
C ILE A 106 22.94 -1.77 10.31
N LYS A 107 24.28 -1.69 10.34
CA LYS A 107 25.17 -2.62 9.63
C LYS A 107 24.87 -4.09 9.96
N LYS A 108 24.55 -4.36 11.23
CA LYS A 108 24.28 -5.71 11.73
C LYS A 108 22.89 -6.22 11.31
N TYR A 109 21.85 -5.42 11.51
CA TYR A 109 20.46 -5.90 11.41
C TYR A 109 19.71 -5.46 10.14
N CYS A 110 20.27 -4.56 9.33
CA CYS A 110 19.58 -4.13 8.11
C CYS A 110 19.32 -5.29 7.12
N PRO A 111 18.22 -5.22 6.36
CA PRO A 111 18.06 -6.02 5.14
C PRO A 111 19.26 -5.78 4.21
N LYS A 112 19.61 -6.78 3.41
CA LYS A 112 20.72 -6.71 2.45
C LYS A 112 20.31 -6.17 1.09
N GLN A 113 19.02 -6.10 0.81
CA GLN A 113 18.51 -5.66 -0.47
C GLN A 113 17.18 -4.92 -0.34
N PHE A 114 17.05 -3.81 -1.06
CA PHE A 114 15.77 -3.24 -1.46
C PHE A 114 15.54 -3.51 -2.94
N VAL A 115 14.36 -4.03 -3.29
CA VAL A 115 13.91 -4.13 -4.68
C VAL A 115 12.76 -3.15 -4.88
N LEU A 116 12.88 -2.28 -5.87
CA LEU A 116 11.91 -1.24 -6.13
C LEU A 116 11.01 -1.62 -7.30
N THR A 117 9.71 -1.49 -7.11
CA THR A 117 8.70 -1.80 -8.11
C THR A 117 7.78 -0.60 -8.30
N GLY A 118 7.52 -0.23 -9.55
CA GLY A 118 6.70 0.93 -9.89
C GLY A 118 5.22 0.77 -9.55
N SER A 119 4.71 -0.46 -9.60
CA SER A 119 3.31 -0.82 -9.30
C SER A 119 3.18 -1.53 -7.96
N ALA A 120 1.94 -1.67 -7.47
CA ALA A 120 1.61 -2.59 -6.37
C ALA A 120 1.95 -4.04 -6.73
N SER A 121 2.29 -4.87 -5.72
CA SER A 121 2.34 -6.32 -5.87
C SER A 121 1.21 -6.96 -5.11
N TYR A 122 0.27 -7.44 -5.89
CA TYR A 122 -0.94 -8.00 -5.36
C TYR A 122 -0.73 -9.47 -5.02
N ASN A 123 -1.10 -9.90 -3.82
CA ASN A 123 -0.99 -11.28 -3.31
C ASN A 123 -2.04 -12.22 -3.88
N PRO A 124 -1.84 -13.54 -3.77
CA PRO A 124 -2.82 -14.57 -4.16
C PRO A 124 -4.17 -14.54 -3.43
N ASP A 125 -4.32 -13.77 -2.34
CA ASP A 125 -5.55 -13.61 -1.55
C ASP A 125 -6.31 -12.29 -1.78
N GLY A 126 -5.69 -11.30 -2.42
CA GLY A 126 -6.35 -10.08 -2.91
C GLY A 126 -5.91 -8.84 -2.13
N THR A 127 -5.07 -9.06 -1.12
CA THR A 127 -4.30 -8.01 -0.47
C THR A 127 -3.18 -7.55 -1.42
N PHE A 128 -2.78 -6.28 -1.34
CA PHE A 128 -1.54 -5.84 -1.96
C PHE A 128 -0.45 -5.83 -0.89
N THR A 129 0.73 -6.28 -1.26
CA THR A 129 1.90 -6.14 -0.43
C THR A 129 2.57 -4.82 -0.76
N LEU A 130 2.78 -3.99 0.26
CA LEU A 130 3.57 -2.76 0.18
C LEU A 130 5.07 -3.03 0.42
N GLY A 131 5.36 -4.13 1.13
CA GLY A 131 6.67 -4.63 1.50
C GLY A 131 6.64 -6.12 1.74
N THR A 132 7.53 -6.89 1.12
CA THR A 132 7.76 -8.30 1.53
C THR A 132 9.18 -8.43 2.06
N ALA A 133 9.37 -9.07 3.21
CA ALA A 133 10.67 -9.57 3.64
C ALA A 133 10.88 -11.05 3.27
N GLU A 134 11.76 -11.32 2.31
CA GLU A 134 12.20 -12.69 2.03
C GLU A 134 13.38 -13.06 2.96
N GLY A 135 13.08 -13.79 4.05
CA GLY A 135 14.08 -14.31 4.99
C GLY A 135 14.90 -13.22 5.71
N GLY A 136 14.30 -12.05 5.96
CA GLY A 136 14.94 -10.93 6.64
C GLY A 136 16.09 -10.26 5.86
N ARG A 137 16.28 -10.61 4.57
CA ARG A 137 17.40 -10.11 3.76
C ARG A 137 16.98 -9.19 2.63
N LYS A 138 15.74 -9.23 2.18
CA LYS A 138 15.27 -8.49 1.01
C LYS A 138 13.93 -7.86 1.34
N ILE A 139 13.82 -6.54 1.22
CA ILE A 139 12.55 -5.80 1.28
C ILE A 139 12.18 -5.38 -0.14
N VAL A 140 10.97 -5.66 -0.57
CA VAL A 140 10.45 -5.19 -1.88
C VAL A 140 9.51 -4.01 -1.67
N LEU A 141 9.87 -2.80 -2.10
CA LEU A 141 8.99 -1.63 -2.03
C LEU A 141 8.18 -1.52 -3.31
N TYR A 142 6.85 -1.51 -3.17
CA TYR A 142 5.91 -1.40 -4.28
C TYR A 142 5.36 0.02 -4.42
N VAL A 143 4.64 0.27 -5.52
CA VAL A 143 3.93 1.55 -5.77
C VAL A 143 4.89 2.76 -5.87
N VAL A 144 6.16 2.53 -6.22
CA VAL A 144 7.19 3.58 -6.31
C VAL A 144 6.80 4.71 -7.28
N ASN A 145 6.01 4.42 -8.31
CA ASN A 145 5.61 5.43 -9.29
C ASN A 145 4.57 6.42 -8.74
N ASP A 146 3.72 5.97 -7.82
CA ASP A 146 2.66 6.80 -7.22
C ASP A 146 3.11 7.43 -5.90
N PHE A 147 4.34 7.14 -5.45
CA PHE A 147 4.91 7.76 -4.25
C PHE A 147 5.06 9.28 -4.41
N VAL A 148 4.58 9.99 -3.39
CA VAL A 148 4.70 11.46 -3.26
C VAL A 148 5.42 11.77 -1.96
N LYS A 149 6.66 12.24 -2.06
CA LYS A 149 7.55 12.47 -0.91
C LYS A 149 7.01 13.48 0.11
N THR A 150 6.21 14.45 -0.33
CA THR A 150 5.65 15.50 0.54
C THR A 150 4.27 15.15 1.08
N ASP A 151 3.67 14.05 0.63
CA ASP A 151 2.39 13.56 1.15
C ASP A 151 2.67 12.76 2.42
N HIS A 152 2.06 13.21 3.52
CA HIS A 152 2.25 12.60 4.84
C HIS A 152 1.85 11.13 4.81
N TYR A 153 0.71 10.80 4.19
CA TYR A 153 0.21 9.43 4.13
C TYR A 153 1.13 8.52 3.32
N SER A 154 1.55 8.94 2.11
CA SER A 154 2.50 8.16 1.30
C SER A 154 3.81 7.88 2.04
N VAL A 155 4.32 8.83 2.83
CA VAL A 155 5.53 8.63 3.64
C VAL A 155 5.27 7.68 4.81
N THR A 156 4.20 7.88 5.58
CA THR A 156 3.89 7.08 6.77
C THR A 156 3.59 5.63 6.40
N GLU A 157 2.84 5.37 5.33
CA GLU A 157 2.51 4.02 4.83
C GLU A 157 3.76 3.23 4.42
N MET A 158 4.67 3.86 3.67
CA MET A 158 5.93 3.24 3.26
C MET A 158 6.84 2.95 4.45
N ILE A 159 6.92 3.89 5.40
CA ILE A 159 7.77 3.71 6.60
C ILE A 159 7.16 2.69 7.56
N HIS A 160 5.84 2.64 7.70
CA HIS A 160 5.13 1.61 8.47
C HIS A 160 5.54 0.21 7.99
N THR A 161 5.52 0.01 6.67
CA THR A 161 5.97 -1.23 6.03
C THR A 161 7.45 -1.56 6.35
N ILE A 162 8.35 -0.58 6.23
CA ILE A 162 9.79 -0.80 6.49
C ILE A 162 10.06 -1.11 7.96
N GLU A 163 9.42 -0.36 8.88
CA GLU A 163 9.56 -0.59 10.32
C GLU A 163 8.96 -1.93 10.75
N HIS A 164 7.83 -2.32 10.16
CA HIS A 164 7.19 -3.63 10.37
C HIS A 164 8.16 -4.77 10.03
N GLU A 165 8.73 -4.74 8.83
CA GLU A 165 9.66 -5.77 8.36
C GLU A 165 11.00 -5.75 9.11
N PHE A 166 11.47 -4.55 9.47
CA PHE A 166 12.67 -4.43 10.29
C PHE A 166 12.44 -4.98 11.71
N ALA A 167 11.29 -4.74 12.31
CA ALA A 167 10.91 -5.30 13.60
C ALA A 167 10.83 -6.84 13.55
N HIS A 168 10.41 -7.43 12.42
CA HIS A 168 10.54 -8.86 12.18
C HIS A 168 11.99 -9.35 12.25
N ILE A 169 12.91 -8.67 11.56
CA ILE A 169 14.34 -9.00 11.62
C ILE A 169 14.86 -8.92 13.06
N LEU A 170 14.48 -7.87 13.80
CA LEU A 170 14.89 -7.71 15.19
C LEU A 170 14.40 -8.88 16.04
N HIS A 171 13.10 -9.21 16.04
CA HIS A 171 12.61 -10.27 16.95
C HIS A 171 13.07 -11.67 16.58
N GLN A 172 13.36 -11.92 15.31
CA GLN A 172 13.96 -13.17 14.85
C GLN A 172 15.43 -13.32 15.30
N ASN A 173 16.13 -12.20 15.56
CA ASN A 173 17.50 -12.22 16.10
C ASN A 173 17.52 -12.34 17.62
N ILE A 174 16.62 -11.63 18.32
CA ILE A 174 16.45 -11.71 19.78
C ILE A 174 14.95 -11.73 20.06
N SER A 175 14.43 -12.83 20.60
CA SER A 175 12.99 -12.98 20.82
C SER A 175 12.45 -11.96 21.81
N TYR A 176 11.23 -11.45 21.53
CA TYR A 176 10.50 -10.58 22.45
C TYR A 176 9.91 -11.37 23.64
N PRO A 177 9.52 -10.69 24.74
CA PRO A 177 8.98 -11.34 25.92
C PRO A 177 7.73 -12.19 25.63
N GLY A 178 7.73 -13.46 26.06
CA GLY A 178 6.61 -14.38 25.82
C GLY A 178 5.27 -13.91 26.38
N GLU A 179 5.28 -13.12 27.46
CA GLU A 179 4.07 -12.54 28.07
C GLU A 179 3.30 -11.60 27.12
N PHE A 180 3.93 -11.08 26.06
CA PHE A 180 3.22 -10.32 25.02
C PHE A 180 2.15 -11.17 24.34
N LYS A 181 2.49 -12.42 24.02
CA LYS A 181 1.60 -13.37 23.33
C LYS A 181 0.35 -13.69 24.14
N GLU A 182 0.44 -13.53 25.46
CA GLU A 182 -0.63 -13.88 26.40
C GLU A 182 -1.75 -12.83 26.45
N LEU A 183 -1.46 -11.57 26.07
CA LEU A 183 -2.36 -10.42 26.25
C LEU A 183 -3.65 -10.48 25.40
N THR A 184 -3.61 -11.12 24.24
CA THR A 184 -4.72 -11.26 23.27
C THR A 184 -4.99 -12.72 22.89
N THR A 185 -4.62 -13.64 23.78
CA THR A 185 -4.75 -15.09 23.55
C THR A 185 -6.17 -15.48 23.13
N GLY A 186 -6.28 -16.30 22.09
CA GLY A 186 -7.57 -16.81 21.58
C GLY A 186 -8.31 -15.87 20.64
N LEU A 187 -7.78 -14.67 20.38
CA LEU A 187 -8.38 -13.70 19.45
C LEU A 187 -7.68 -13.61 18.09
N TYR A 188 -6.53 -14.28 17.93
CA TYR A 188 -5.81 -14.36 16.65
C TYR A 188 -6.60 -15.16 15.61
N THR A 189 -6.61 -14.69 14.37
CA THR A 189 -7.37 -15.29 13.28
C THR A 189 -6.69 -15.10 11.91
N PRO A 190 -6.66 -16.15 11.05
CA PRO A 190 -6.23 -15.99 9.66
C PRO A 190 -7.23 -15.15 8.84
N ASN A 191 -8.45 -14.96 9.36
CA ASN A 191 -9.52 -14.17 8.75
C ASN A 191 -9.47 -12.70 9.19
N TRP A 192 -8.30 -12.18 9.56
CA TRP A 192 -8.10 -10.80 10.02
C TRP A 192 -8.58 -9.77 8.99
N GLY A 193 -8.51 -10.08 7.69
CA GLY A 193 -9.03 -9.22 6.62
C GLY A 193 -10.54 -9.02 6.66
N PHE A 194 -11.28 -9.84 7.42
CA PHE A 194 -12.72 -9.68 7.63
C PHE A 194 -13.06 -8.94 8.93
N VAL A 195 -12.05 -8.47 9.68
CA VAL A 195 -12.23 -7.72 10.92
C VAL A 195 -11.93 -6.25 10.68
N SER A 196 -12.89 -5.37 10.96
CA SER A 196 -12.67 -3.92 10.83
C SER A 196 -11.66 -3.42 11.87
N LEU A 197 -11.00 -2.32 11.57
CA LEU A 197 -10.04 -1.70 12.48
C LEU A 197 -10.66 -1.35 13.86
N SER A 198 -11.91 -0.91 13.90
CA SER A 198 -12.65 -0.69 15.17
C SER A 198 -12.84 -1.97 15.97
N GLN A 199 -13.20 -3.06 15.31
CA GLN A 199 -13.39 -4.35 15.98
C GLN A 199 -12.06 -4.86 16.53
N ALA A 200 -10.99 -4.79 15.74
CA ALA A 200 -9.64 -5.17 16.16
C ALA A 200 -9.18 -4.34 17.37
N ARG A 201 -9.34 -3.02 17.32
CA ARG A 201 -8.99 -2.13 18.43
C ARG A 201 -9.84 -2.32 19.67
N ALA A 202 -11.13 -2.60 19.54
CA ALA A 202 -11.98 -2.96 20.67
C ALA A 202 -11.54 -4.26 21.35
N GLN A 203 -10.80 -5.12 20.66
CA GLN A 203 -10.20 -6.36 21.15
C GLN A 203 -8.75 -6.22 21.62
N GLY A 204 -8.15 -5.03 21.52
CA GLY A 204 -6.79 -4.76 21.98
C GLY A 204 -5.69 -4.96 20.94
N PHE A 205 -6.02 -4.96 19.65
CA PHE A 205 -5.06 -4.95 18.53
C PHE A 205 -4.92 -3.55 17.95
N ILE A 206 -3.71 -3.12 17.58
CA ILE A 206 -3.48 -1.76 17.09
C ILE A 206 -3.95 -1.56 15.64
N THR A 207 -3.86 -2.60 14.82
CA THR A 207 -4.38 -2.71 13.45
C THR A 207 -5.22 -3.98 13.29
N SER A 208 -5.97 -4.12 12.19
CA SER A 208 -6.64 -5.39 11.87
C SER A 208 -5.62 -6.49 11.57
N TYR A 209 -4.53 -6.16 10.88
CA TYR A 209 -3.48 -7.12 10.49
C TYR A 209 -2.76 -7.75 11.69
N ALA A 210 -2.61 -7.00 12.79
CA ALA A 210 -2.11 -7.52 14.08
C ALA A 210 -2.88 -8.76 14.60
N MET A 211 -4.11 -9.00 14.14
CA MET A 211 -4.86 -10.20 14.51
C MET A 211 -4.37 -11.48 13.82
N LEU A 212 -3.51 -11.39 12.81
CA LEU A 212 -3.03 -12.56 12.07
C LEU A 212 -2.26 -13.52 12.98
N SER A 213 -1.30 -13.01 13.74
CA SER A 213 -0.50 -13.82 14.66
C SER A 213 0.12 -12.97 15.77
N PRO A 214 0.62 -13.59 16.87
CA PRO A 214 1.31 -12.85 17.92
C PRO A 214 2.56 -12.10 17.44
N ASP A 215 3.25 -12.65 16.44
CA ASP A 215 4.46 -12.04 15.90
C ASP A 215 4.10 -10.80 15.05
N GLU A 216 2.98 -10.85 14.31
CA GLU A 216 2.42 -9.69 13.58
C GLU A 216 1.95 -8.60 14.53
N ASP A 217 1.23 -8.98 15.60
CA ASP A 217 0.76 -8.06 16.64
C ASP A 217 1.92 -7.29 17.28
N PHE A 218 3.02 -8.00 17.56
CA PHE A 218 4.20 -7.40 18.15
C PHE A 218 4.86 -6.37 17.22
N VAL A 219 5.04 -6.69 15.95
CA VAL A 219 5.70 -5.77 15.01
C VAL A 219 4.79 -4.62 14.59
N GLU A 220 3.48 -4.82 14.53
CA GLU A 220 2.50 -3.77 14.28
C GLU A 220 2.46 -2.74 15.42
N MET A 221 2.64 -3.18 16.67
CA MET A 221 2.81 -2.23 17.78
C MET A 221 4.05 -1.35 17.56
N ILE A 222 5.17 -1.93 17.12
CA ILE A 222 6.42 -1.20 16.90
C ILE A 222 6.25 -0.17 15.78
N SER A 223 5.80 -0.64 14.61
CA SER A 223 5.69 0.17 13.41
C SER A 223 4.68 1.31 13.59
N MET A 224 3.50 1.03 14.16
CA MET A 224 2.48 2.05 14.43
C MET A 224 2.94 3.07 15.48
N MET A 225 3.61 2.63 16.55
CA MET A 225 4.13 3.58 17.53
C MET A 225 5.18 4.52 16.91
N LEU A 226 6.08 4.02 16.07
CA LEU A 226 7.11 4.84 15.43
C LEU A 226 6.52 5.83 14.42
N VAL A 227 5.59 5.37 13.58
CA VAL A 227 5.02 6.17 12.48
C VAL A 227 4.00 7.20 12.95
N GLU A 228 3.11 6.85 13.87
CA GLU A 228 2.13 7.81 14.43
C GLU A 228 2.79 8.79 15.41
N GLY A 229 3.97 8.44 15.91
CA GLY A 229 4.61 9.11 17.03
C GLY A 229 3.76 9.08 18.30
N LYS A 230 4.24 9.76 19.35
CA LYS A 230 3.54 9.77 20.65
C LYS A 230 2.13 10.33 20.53
N LYS A 231 1.97 11.49 19.89
CA LYS A 231 0.68 12.19 19.79
C LYS A 231 -0.37 11.38 19.01
N GLY A 232 0.00 10.84 17.85
CA GLY A 232 -0.91 10.03 17.04
C GLY A 232 -1.32 8.75 17.75
N TYR A 233 -0.35 8.06 18.35
CA TYR A 233 -0.61 6.84 19.12
C TYR A 233 -1.55 7.09 20.32
N GLU A 234 -1.31 8.14 21.10
CA GLU A 234 -2.21 8.55 22.20
C GLU A 234 -3.64 8.84 21.71
N SER A 235 -3.76 9.53 20.57
CA SER A 235 -5.06 9.85 19.97
C SER A 235 -5.81 8.59 19.55
N ILE A 236 -5.11 7.59 18.98
CA ILE A 236 -5.70 6.30 18.62
C ILE A 236 -6.24 5.62 19.88
N LEU A 237 -5.45 5.59 20.96
CA LEU A 237 -5.87 5.00 22.23
C LEU A 237 -7.07 5.71 22.85
N ASP A 238 -7.17 7.03 22.75
CA ASP A 238 -8.25 7.79 23.37
C ASP A 238 -9.59 7.69 22.62
N CYS A 239 -9.56 7.57 21.30
CA CYS A 239 -10.72 7.79 20.44
C CYS A 239 -11.20 6.51 19.74
N GLN A 240 -10.36 5.47 19.66
CA GLN A 240 -10.67 4.24 18.89
C GLN A 240 -10.58 2.95 19.72
N THR A 241 -10.49 3.05 21.04
CA THR A 241 -10.44 1.89 21.95
C THR A 241 -11.50 1.96 23.05
N THR A 242 -11.82 0.81 23.63
CA THR A 242 -12.59 0.71 24.88
C THR A 242 -11.64 0.82 26.08
N ALA A 243 -12.16 1.13 27.28
CA ALA A 243 -11.31 1.19 28.49
C ALA A 243 -10.49 -0.10 28.73
N ALA A 244 -11.07 -1.27 28.43
CA ALA A 244 -10.39 -2.56 28.56
C ALA A 244 -9.30 -2.75 27.48
N SER A 245 -9.61 -2.52 26.21
CA SER A 245 -8.63 -2.66 25.12
C SER A 245 -7.50 -1.63 25.22
N LYS A 246 -7.79 -0.41 25.69
CA LYS A 246 -6.76 0.59 26.02
C LYS A 246 -5.73 0.04 27.01
N GLN A 247 -6.17 -0.63 28.07
CA GLN A 247 -5.26 -1.23 29.05
C GLN A 247 -4.41 -2.36 28.45
N ILE A 248 -4.96 -3.15 27.53
CA ILE A 248 -4.22 -4.19 26.80
C ILE A 248 -3.13 -3.54 25.94
N LEU A 249 -3.49 -2.54 25.14
CA LEU A 249 -2.54 -1.82 24.27
C LEU A 249 -1.44 -1.11 25.06
N ARG A 250 -1.74 -0.56 26.25
CA ARG A 250 -0.71 -0.02 27.16
C ARG A 250 0.28 -1.05 27.64
N LYS A 251 -0.19 -2.24 28.02
CA LYS A 251 0.70 -3.34 28.39
C LYS A 251 1.57 -3.77 27.21
N LYS A 252 1.01 -3.85 25.99
CA LYS A 252 1.78 -4.14 24.78
C LYS A 252 2.87 -3.09 24.53
N GLU A 253 2.53 -1.81 24.64
CA GLU A 253 3.49 -0.70 24.56
C GLU A 253 4.62 -0.85 25.58
N GLU A 254 4.30 -1.12 26.85
CA GLU A 254 5.31 -1.32 27.90
C GLU A 254 6.28 -2.45 27.55
N LEU A 255 5.78 -3.55 26.96
CA LEU A 255 6.59 -4.69 26.54
C LEU A 255 7.47 -4.38 25.33
N VAL A 256 6.98 -3.61 24.36
CA VAL A 256 7.77 -3.12 23.22
C VAL A 256 8.91 -2.24 23.71
N VAL A 257 8.61 -1.26 24.56
CA VAL A 257 9.62 -0.34 25.12
C VAL A 257 10.66 -1.12 25.94
N ARG A 258 10.21 -2.07 26.77
CA ARG A 258 11.11 -2.95 27.55
C ARG A 258 12.00 -3.79 26.64
N TYR A 259 11.45 -4.37 25.59
CA TYR A 259 12.19 -5.18 24.62
C TYR A 259 13.30 -4.40 23.94
N PHE A 260 13.04 -3.22 23.38
CA PHE A 260 14.09 -2.41 22.72
C PHE A 260 15.21 -2.01 23.68
N ARG A 261 14.86 -1.69 24.93
CA ARG A 261 15.84 -1.37 25.97
C ARG A 261 16.71 -2.57 26.32
N GLU A 262 16.11 -3.74 26.55
CA GLU A 262 16.82 -4.92 27.07
C GLU A 262 17.55 -5.71 25.99
N ALA A 263 16.96 -5.84 24.79
CA ALA A 263 17.55 -6.58 23.68
C ALA A 263 18.59 -5.76 22.90
N TYR A 264 18.37 -4.45 22.76
CA TYR A 264 19.16 -3.61 21.86
C TYR A 264 19.76 -2.36 22.48
N ASN A 265 19.50 -2.09 23.76
CA ASN A 265 19.93 -0.86 24.44
C ASN A 265 19.46 0.41 23.70
N ILE A 266 18.23 0.37 23.18
CA ILE A 266 17.57 1.48 22.49
C ILE A 266 16.50 2.09 23.39
N ASP A 267 16.56 3.40 23.57
CA ASP A 267 15.42 4.16 24.12
C ASP A 267 14.37 4.33 23.02
N PHE A 268 13.30 3.53 23.12
CA PHE A 268 12.26 3.49 22.10
C PHE A 268 11.54 4.83 21.91
N TYR A 269 11.35 5.61 22.97
CA TYR A 269 10.66 6.89 22.87
C TYR A 269 11.55 7.98 22.23
N GLN A 270 12.87 7.91 22.44
CA GLN A 270 13.81 8.77 21.71
C GLN A 270 13.86 8.40 20.22
N LEU A 271 13.86 7.09 19.91
CA LEU A 271 13.74 6.61 18.52
C LEU A 271 12.45 7.10 17.88
N GLN A 272 11.30 6.91 18.55
CA GLN A 272 9.99 7.39 18.10
C GLN A 272 10.01 8.90 17.81
N THR A 273 10.64 9.69 18.68
CA THR A 273 10.76 11.13 18.49
C THR A 273 11.60 11.46 17.25
N LYS A 274 12.72 10.77 17.03
CA LYS A 274 13.60 10.99 15.87
C LYS A 274 12.95 10.58 14.55
N VAL A 275 12.24 9.45 14.54
CA VAL A 275 11.44 9.02 13.37
C VAL A 275 10.38 10.09 13.07
N GLN A 276 9.65 10.57 14.08
CA GLN A 276 8.60 11.55 13.87
C GLN A 276 9.14 12.92 13.44
N GLU A 277 10.25 13.39 14.00
CA GLU A 277 10.95 14.60 13.53
C GLU A 277 11.32 14.48 12.04
N ALA A 278 11.81 13.30 11.61
CA ALA A 278 12.18 13.06 10.22
C ALA A 278 10.97 13.02 9.29
N ILE A 279 9.87 12.36 9.68
CA ILE A 279 8.60 12.38 8.94
C ILE A 279 8.12 13.82 8.78
N GLN A 280 8.03 14.58 9.88
CA GLN A 280 7.53 15.95 9.86
C GLN A 280 8.40 16.90 9.02
N ALA A 281 9.72 16.68 8.99
CA ALA A 281 10.63 17.48 8.16
C ALA A 281 10.47 17.20 6.66
N ILE A 282 9.98 16.02 6.28
CA ILE A 282 9.84 15.59 4.87
C ILE A 282 8.42 15.82 4.36
N ALA A 283 7.44 15.39 5.15
CA ALA A 283 6.02 15.43 4.87
C ALA A 283 5.30 15.81 6.17
N PRO A 284 5.28 17.10 6.52
CA PRO A 284 4.54 17.56 7.70
C PRO A 284 3.07 17.15 7.55
N PRO A 285 2.42 16.71 8.65
CA PRO A 285 1.00 16.37 8.59
C PRO A 285 0.20 17.60 8.12
N GLU A 286 -0.66 17.40 7.13
CA GLU A 286 -1.44 18.48 6.54
C GLU A 286 -2.33 19.12 7.61
N ASN A 287 -2.18 20.44 7.81
CA ASN A 287 -3.05 21.29 8.64
C ASN A 287 -3.15 20.84 10.12
N GLU A 288 -2.05 20.45 10.76
CA GLU A 288 -2.05 20.23 12.22
C GLU A 288 -2.37 21.53 12.98
N GLY A 289 -3.61 21.66 13.45
CA GLY A 289 -4.06 22.79 14.28
C GLY A 289 -4.49 24.04 13.50
N GLU A 290 -4.47 24.00 12.17
CA GLU A 290 -5.07 25.02 11.30
C GLU A 290 -6.45 24.58 10.83
N GLU A 291 -7.34 25.54 10.54
CA GLU A 291 -8.64 25.24 9.94
C GLU A 291 -8.38 24.63 8.55
N LEU A 292 -8.69 23.34 8.39
CA LEU A 292 -8.52 22.60 7.15
C LEU A 292 -9.24 23.36 6.00
N PRO A 293 -8.58 23.60 4.85
CA PRO A 293 -9.22 24.27 3.74
C PRO A 293 -10.43 23.45 3.25
N PRO A 294 -11.46 24.08 2.65
CA PRO A 294 -12.53 23.34 2.00
C PRO A 294 -11.97 22.24 1.08
N VAL A 295 -12.50 21.02 1.18
CA VAL A 295 -11.94 19.85 0.46
C VAL A 295 -11.78 20.11 -1.05
N PHE A 296 -12.72 20.83 -1.66
CA PHE A 296 -12.69 21.15 -3.09
C PHE A 296 -11.60 22.15 -3.51
N ASP A 297 -10.97 22.83 -2.56
CA ASP A 297 -9.84 23.70 -2.83
C ASP A 297 -8.56 22.90 -3.08
N ILE A 298 -8.44 21.72 -2.44
CA ILE A 298 -7.30 20.81 -2.53
C ILE A 298 -7.53 19.55 -3.36
N TRP A 299 -8.78 19.16 -3.61
CA TRP A 299 -9.15 17.95 -4.37
C TRP A 299 -9.78 18.28 -5.74
N GLY A 300 -9.12 17.87 -6.82
CA GLY A 300 -9.51 18.18 -8.20
C GLY A 300 -8.39 17.91 -9.23
N LEU A 301 -8.69 17.99 -10.53
CA LEU A 301 -7.76 17.63 -11.61
C LEU A 301 -6.39 18.35 -11.54
N ASP A 302 -6.40 19.65 -11.24
CA ASP A 302 -5.20 20.49 -11.14
C ASP A 302 -4.97 20.99 -9.71
N LYS A 303 -5.42 20.21 -8.73
CA LYS A 303 -5.25 20.52 -7.31
C LYS A 303 -4.11 19.69 -6.73
N GLN A 304 -3.79 19.96 -5.45
CA GLN A 304 -2.78 19.23 -4.70
C GLN A 304 -3.03 17.71 -4.71
N ASN A 305 -4.30 17.32 -4.62
CA ASN A 305 -4.75 15.95 -4.59
C ASN A 305 -5.70 15.69 -5.77
N LYS A 306 -5.37 14.75 -6.65
CA LYS A 306 -6.26 14.32 -7.75
C LYS A 306 -7.20 13.18 -7.35
N ALA A 307 -6.86 12.47 -6.29
CA ALA A 307 -7.53 11.26 -5.83
C ALA A 307 -7.99 11.37 -4.38
N ILE A 308 -9.07 10.68 -4.04
CA ILE A 308 -9.32 10.18 -2.68
C ILE A 308 -9.10 8.67 -2.72
N ARG A 309 -8.23 8.18 -1.84
CA ARG A 309 -7.93 6.75 -1.67
C ARG A 309 -8.73 6.22 -0.49
N PHE A 310 -9.28 5.02 -0.63
CA PHE A 310 -10.02 4.32 0.41
C PHE A 310 -9.31 2.99 0.62
N ASP A 311 -9.07 2.62 1.88
CA ASP A 311 -8.43 1.36 2.23
C ASP A 311 -9.06 0.81 3.50
N LEU A 312 -9.90 -0.22 3.37
CA LEU A 312 -10.63 -0.80 4.49
C LEU A 312 -9.72 -1.57 5.47
N THR A 313 -8.44 -1.79 5.16
CA THR A 313 -7.48 -2.44 6.07
C THR A 313 -6.81 -1.46 7.04
N THR A 314 -6.64 -0.22 6.60
CA THR A 314 -6.02 0.86 7.39
C THR A 314 -7.03 1.89 7.90
N MET A 315 -8.21 1.96 7.28
CA MET A 315 -9.27 2.91 7.62
C MET A 315 -10.41 2.25 8.39
N ASN A 316 -10.87 2.91 9.44
CA ASN A 316 -11.99 2.42 10.26
C ASN A 316 -13.35 2.83 9.67
N GLU A 317 -13.67 2.29 8.50
CA GLU A 317 -14.92 2.60 7.79
C GLU A 317 -16.18 2.20 8.58
N PRO A 318 -17.32 2.94 8.45
CA PRO A 318 -18.57 2.58 9.11
C PRO A 318 -19.08 1.21 8.67
N ALA A 319 -19.70 0.47 9.59
CA ALA A 319 -20.26 -0.86 9.30
C ALA A 319 -21.25 -0.87 8.11
N SER A 320 -21.97 0.24 7.91
CA SER A 320 -22.87 0.44 6.77
C SER A 320 -22.12 0.45 5.43
N PHE A 321 -20.91 0.99 5.38
CA PHE A 321 -20.07 0.94 4.18
C PHE A 321 -19.33 -0.39 4.05
N VAL A 322 -18.74 -0.91 5.14
CA VAL A 322 -18.06 -2.22 5.16
C VAL A 322 -18.99 -3.34 4.65
N SER A 323 -20.27 -3.31 5.01
CA SER A 323 -21.25 -4.30 4.51
C SER A 323 -21.43 -4.31 2.99
N ARG A 324 -21.21 -3.17 2.31
CA ARG A 324 -21.27 -3.07 0.85
C ARG A 324 -20.08 -3.74 0.21
N TYR A 325 -18.89 -3.50 0.75
CA TYR A 325 -17.69 -4.21 0.35
C TYR A 325 -17.85 -5.73 0.50
N THR A 326 -18.30 -6.18 1.68
CA THR A 326 -18.53 -7.61 1.94
C THR A 326 -19.53 -8.22 0.94
N TYR A 327 -20.57 -7.48 0.57
CA TYR A 327 -21.54 -7.92 -0.42
C TYR A 327 -20.90 -8.09 -1.81
N ASP A 328 -20.20 -7.08 -2.32
CA ASP A 328 -19.57 -7.14 -3.64
C ASP A 328 -18.48 -8.21 -3.68
N ASN A 329 -17.62 -8.26 -2.66
CA ASN A 329 -16.56 -9.26 -2.56
C ASN A 329 -17.14 -10.69 -2.56
N ALA A 330 -18.27 -10.94 -1.89
CA ALA A 330 -18.92 -12.25 -1.92
C ALA A 330 -19.40 -12.67 -3.31
N ARG A 331 -19.81 -11.71 -4.16
CA ARG A 331 -20.21 -11.98 -5.56
C ARG A 331 -19.02 -12.37 -6.42
N LEU A 332 -17.91 -11.67 -6.26
CA LEU A 332 -16.66 -12.02 -6.95
C LEU A 332 -16.18 -13.40 -6.48
N HIS A 333 -16.20 -13.68 -5.18
CA HIS A 333 -15.79 -14.99 -4.65
C HIS A 333 -16.61 -16.15 -5.21
N ALA A 334 -17.90 -15.95 -5.46
CA ALA A 334 -18.77 -16.99 -6.03
C ALA A 334 -18.35 -17.46 -7.43
N VAL A 335 -17.55 -16.66 -8.16
CA VAL A 335 -17.01 -16.99 -9.48
C VAL A 335 -15.49 -17.19 -9.47
N GLY A 336 -14.91 -17.34 -8.27
CA GLY A 336 -13.46 -17.51 -8.10
C GLY A 336 -12.68 -16.24 -8.42
N LEU A 337 -13.20 -15.07 -8.03
CA LEU A 337 -12.55 -13.76 -8.06
C LEU A 337 -12.51 -13.15 -6.64
N ASN A 338 -11.64 -12.19 -6.36
CA ASN A 338 -11.59 -11.43 -5.11
C ASN A 338 -11.56 -9.94 -5.39
N LEU A 339 -12.32 -9.15 -4.63
CA LEU A 339 -12.27 -7.68 -4.63
C LEU A 339 -11.15 -7.18 -3.71
N ASP A 340 -10.49 -6.09 -4.07
CA ASP A 340 -9.46 -5.43 -3.25
C ASP A 340 -10.11 -4.49 -2.21
N TYR A 341 -9.51 -4.41 -1.02
CA TYR A 341 -9.90 -3.51 0.06
C TYR A 341 -9.54 -2.05 -0.22
N SER A 342 -8.60 -1.84 -1.14
CA SER A 342 -8.20 -0.52 -1.61
C SER A 342 -8.88 -0.16 -2.91
N PHE A 343 -9.39 1.07 -2.98
CA PHE A 343 -9.94 1.64 -4.19
C PHE A 343 -9.78 3.16 -4.19
N LYS A 344 -10.05 3.82 -5.32
CA LYS A 344 -9.87 5.28 -5.40
C LYS A 344 -10.93 5.97 -6.23
N LEU A 345 -11.19 7.21 -5.86
CA LEU A 345 -12.02 8.16 -6.58
C LEU A 345 -11.12 9.27 -7.15
N VAL A 346 -10.97 9.34 -8.47
CA VAL A 346 -9.93 10.14 -9.13
C VAL A 346 -10.54 11.10 -10.14
N TYR A 347 -10.14 12.38 -10.11
CA TYR A 347 -10.48 13.31 -11.18
C TYR A 347 -9.75 12.93 -12.47
N ILE A 348 -10.52 12.72 -13.54
CA ILE A 348 -10.01 12.41 -14.89
C ILE A 348 -10.29 13.54 -15.90
N GLY A 349 -11.13 14.49 -15.52
CA GLY A 349 -11.44 15.73 -16.23
C GLY A 349 -11.90 16.80 -15.24
N GLU A 350 -12.15 18.03 -15.69
CA GLU A 350 -12.58 19.12 -14.78
C GLU A 350 -13.92 18.82 -14.08
N GLU A 351 -14.84 18.16 -14.80
CA GLU A 351 -16.17 17.77 -14.33
C GLU A 351 -16.36 16.25 -14.37
N GLU A 352 -15.27 15.49 -14.40
CA GLU A 352 -15.32 14.03 -14.48
C GLU A 352 -14.44 13.36 -13.43
N VAL A 353 -15.05 12.38 -12.77
CA VAL A 353 -14.41 11.56 -11.73
C VAL A 353 -14.60 10.09 -12.07
N ALA A 354 -13.57 9.28 -11.82
CA ALA A 354 -13.58 7.84 -11.98
C ALA A 354 -13.45 7.14 -10.61
N LEU A 355 -14.41 6.25 -10.30
CA LEU A 355 -14.24 5.24 -9.26
C LEU A 355 -13.50 4.06 -9.87
N LYS A 356 -12.34 3.73 -9.32
CA LYS A 356 -11.51 2.61 -9.76
C LYS A 356 -11.50 1.55 -8.67
N LEU A 357 -12.14 0.41 -8.95
CA LEU A 357 -12.09 -0.78 -8.10
C LEU A 357 -11.08 -1.77 -8.70
N TYR A 358 -10.39 -2.53 -7.85
CA TYR A 358 -9.46 -3.55 -8.28
C TYR A 358 -9.94 -4.93 -7.84
N TYR A 359 -9.76 -5.93 -8.70
CA TYR A 359 -10.12 -7.30 -8.38
C TYR A 359 -9.21 -8.29 -9.09
N SER A 360 -9.29 -9.56 -8.69
CA SER A 360 -8.30 -10.57 -9.08
C SER A 360 -8.85 -11.99 -9.09
N LYS A 361 -8.17 -12.93 -9.76
CA LYS A 361 -8.54 -14.36 -9.82
C LYS A 361 -7.65 -15.23 -8.93
N PRO A 362 -8.00 -15.50 -7.64
CA PRO A 362 -7.17 -16.24 -6.65
C PRO A 362 -6.44 -17.46 -7.20
N ASP A 363 -7.14 -18.31 -7.93
CA ASP A 363 -6.64 -19.65 -8.25
C ASP A 363 -5.84 -19.72 -9.56
N SER A 364 -5.41 -18.56 -10.10
CA SER A 364 -4.59 -18.51 -11.32
C SER A 364 -3.10 -18.34 -10.98
N GLU A 365 -2.22 -18.96 -11.77
CA GLU A 365 -0.75 -18.85 -11.66
C GLU A 365 -0.17 -18.52 -13.05
N PRO A 366 0.23 -17.24 -13.34
CA PRO A 366 0.11 -16.04 -12.51
C PRO A 366 -1.30 -15.71 -12.05
N ARG A 367 -1.42 -15.06 -10.89
CA ARG A 367 -2.71 -14.48 -10.48
C ARG A 367 -3.04 -13.31 -11.39
N GLU A 368 -4.21 -13.36 -12.02
CA GLU A 368 -4.69 -12.34 -12.94
C GLU A 368 -5.40 -11.19 -12.18
N TYR A 369 -5.10 -9.94 -12.55
CA TYR A 369 -5.64 -8.72 -11.95
C TYR A 369 -6.36 -7.87 -12.96
N PHE A 370 -7.37 -7.16 -12.48
CA PHE A 370 -8.26 -6.35 -13.30
C PHE A 370 -8.58 -5.04 -12.57
N GLU A 371 -8.64 -3.95 -13.34
CA GLU A 371 -9.19 -2.67 -12.90
C GLU A 371 -10.58 -2.52 -13.50
N ALA A 372 -11.57 -2.23 -12.65
CA ALA A 372 -12.93 -1.86 -13.05
C ALA A 372 -13.13 -0.37 -12.83
N THR A 373 -13.45 0.36 -13.90
CA THR A 373 -13.63 1.81 -13.86
C THR A 373 -15.10 2.19 -14.05
N PHE A 374 -15.62 3.01 -13.15
CA PHE A 374 -16.94 3.62 -13.24
C PHE A 374 -16.79 5.14 -13.35
N TYR A 375 -17.46 5.75 -14.32
CA TYR A 375 -17.32 7.15 -14.66
C TYR A 375 -18.53 7.96 -14.20
N PHE A 376 -18.25 9.13 -13.62
CA PHE A 376 -19.25 10.03 -13.07
C PHE A 376 -19.04 11.45 -13.59
N PHE A 377 -20.13 12.13 -13.90
CA PHE A 377 -20.13 13.58 -13.94
C PHE A 377 -20.14 14.10 -12.50
N VAL A 378 -19.29 15.07 -12.21
CA VAL A 378 -19.20 15.70 -10.89
C VAL A 378 -19.75 17.12 -10.94
N THR A 379 -20.90 17.34 -10.31
CA THR A 379 -21.51 18.67 -10.20
C THR A 379 -21.33 19.22 -8.80
N LYS A 380 -20.50 20.26 -8.65
CA LYS A 380 -20.33 20.99 -7.38
C LYS A 380 -21.58 21.84 -7.11
N LYS A 381 -22.08 21.78 -5.88
CA LYS A 381 -23.27 22.51 -5.39
C LYS A 381 -22.89 23.39 -4.20
N PRO A 382 -23.74 24.36 -3.81
CA PRO A 382 -23.51 25.15 -2.60
C PRO A 382 -23.34 24.29 -1.34
N ASN A 383 -22.81 24.88 -0.26
CA ASN A 383 -22.63 24.24 1.05
C ASN A 383 -21.76 22.97 1.03
N SER A 384 -20.68 22.98 0.23
CA SER A 384 -19.73 21.85 0.14
C SER A 384 -20.39 20.52 -0.26
N THR A 385 -21.43 20.60 -1.09
CA THR A 385 -22.08 19.41 -1.62
C THR A 385 -21.64 19.11 -3.05
N VAL A 386 -21.62 17.83 -3.39
CA VAL A 386 -21.31 17.37 -4.75
C VAL A 386 -22.30 16.30 -5.17
N THR A 387 -22.73 16.35 -6.42
CA THR A 387 -23.49 15.26 -7.03
C THR A 387 -22.57 14.47 -7.94
N LEU A 388 -22.55 13.15 -7.75
CA LEU A 388 -21.89 12.19 -8.63
C LEU A 388 -22.96 11.50 -9.47
N GLU A 389 -23.00 11.77 -10.77
CA GLU A 389 -23.95 11.17 -11.70
C GLU A 389 -23.25 10.11 -12.53
N PHE A 390 -23.58 8.84 -12.30
CA PHE A 390 -22.97 7.73 -13.02
C PHE A 390 -23.44 7.74 -14.47
N TYR A 391 -22.51 7.71 -15.42
CA TYR A 391 -22.84 7.76 -16.85
C TYR A 391 -22.29 6.61 -17.68
N ASN A 392 -21.19 5.98 -17.28
CA ASN A 392 -20.61 4.86 -18.01
C ASN A 392 -19.66 4.03 -17.14
N SER A 393 -19.30 2.83 -17.60
CA SER A 393 -18.18 2.05 -17.07
C SER A 393 -17.33 1.49 -18.22
N ASP A 394 -16.11 1.05 -17.91
CA ASP A 394 -15.35 0.21 -18.83
C ASP A 394 -15.90 -1.23 -18.85
N GLU A 395 -15.29 -2.11 -19.67
CA GLU A 395 -15.72 -3.50 -19.84
C GLU A 395 -15.68 -4.28 -18.51
N ASN A 396 -14.67 -4.01 -17.67
CA ASN A 396 -14.51 -4.66 -16.37
C ASN A 396 -15.53 -4.16 -15.34
N GLY A 397 -15.83 -2.85 -15.33
CA GLY A 397 -16.89 -2.27 -14.51
C GLY A 397 -18.26 -2.80 -14.89
N ALA A 398 -18.54 -2.91 -16.18
CA ALA A 398 -19.78 -3.53 -16.68
C ALA A 398 -19.86 -5.01 -16.27
N TYR A 399 -18.75 -5.75 -16.35
CA TYR A 399 -18.67 -7.13 -15.88
C TYR A 399 -19.01 -7.27 -14.39
N LEU A 400 -18.40 -6.46 -13.51
CA LEU A 400 -18.69 -6.51 -12.07
C LEU A 400 -20.15 -6.15 -11.78
N ASN A 401 -20.62 -5.04 -12.32
CA ASN A 401 -21.94 -4.49 -12.01
C ASN A 401 -23.08 -5.32 -12.62
N GLU A 402 -23.02 -5.60 -13.93
CA GLU A 402 -24.15 -6.16 -14.68
C GLU A 402 -24.14 -7.69 -14.70
N GLN A 403 -22.96 -8.32 -14.74
CA GLN A 403 -22.86 -9.78 -14.85
C GLN A 403 -22.72 -10.45 -13.48
N LEU A 404 -21.87 -9.92 -12.59
CA LEU A 404 -21.68 -10.49 -11.25
C LEU A 404 -22.66 -9.96 -10.19
N GLY A 405 -23.31 -8.83 -10.47
CA GLY A 405 -24.18 -8.17 -9.50
C GLY A 405 -23.42 -7.57 -8.32
N ALA A 406 -22.14 -7.23 -8.51
CA ALA A 406 -21.28 -6.55 -7.55
C ALA A 406 -21.42 -5.02 -7.74
N TYR A 407 -22.54 -4.48 -7.24
CA TYR A 407 -22.95 -3.10 -7.45
C TYR A 407 -23.02 -2.26 -6.16
N ALA A 408 -22.72 -2.82 -4.99
CA ALA A 408 -23.01 -2.17 -3.71
C ALA A 408 -22.08 -1.00 -3.39
N ILE A 409 -20.79 -1.08 -3.76
CA ILE A 409 -19.83 0.03 -3.69
C ILE A 409 -20.17 1.07 -4.75
N LEU A 410 -20.41 0.66 -6.01
CA LEU A 410 -20.89 1.58 -7.06
C LEU A 410 -22.14 2.33 -6.61
N GLY A 411 -23.13 1.63 -6.08
CA GLY A 411 -24.40 2.18 -5.61
C GLY A 411 -24.27 3.08 -4.38
N PHE A 412 -23.13 3.06 -3.68
CA PHE A 412 -22.84 4.12 -2.71
C PHE A 412 -22.60 5.44 -3.42
N PHE A 413 -21.76 5.48 -4.45
CA PHE A 413 -21.37 6.71 -5.16
C PHE A 413 -22.36 7.15 -6.25
N ALA A 414 -23.00 6.21 -6.93
CA ALA A 414 -23.80 6.47 -8.11
C ALA A 414 -25.07 7.25 -7.82
N ASN A 415 -25.26 8.33 -8.58
CA ASN A 415 -26.46 9.17 -8.60
C ASN A 415 -26.79 9.72 -7.21
N GLN A 416 -25.76 10.00 -6.42
CA GLN A 416 -25.87 10.47 -5.05
C GLN A 416 -25.34 11.89 -4.93
N THR A 417 -25.94 12.64 -4.01
CA THR A 417 -25.40 13.93 -3.57
C THR A 417 -24.79 13.75 -2.19
N PHE A 418 -23.53 14.16 -2.05
CA PHE A 418 -22.76 14.08 -0.82
C PHE A 418 -22.52 15.46 -0.27
N THR A 419 -22.59 15.60 1.05
CA THR A 419 -21.79 16.61 1.75
C THR A 419 -20.38 16.05 1.87
N ILE A 420 -19.39 16.79 1.39
CA ILE A 420 -17.98 16.43 1.53
C ILE A 420 -17.35 17.32 2.60
N ASN A 421 -16.78 16.71 3.61
CA ASN A 421 -16.12 17.44 4.69
C ASN A 421 -14.97 16.62 5.29
N TRP A 422 -14.07 17.29 5.98
CA TRP A 422 -13.05 16.63 6.79
C TRP A 422 -13.68 15.86 7.93
N LEU A 423 -13.26 14.61 8.09
CA LEU A 423 -13.61 13.77 9.22
C LEU A 423 -12.57 13.98 10.33
N PRO A 424 -13.00 14.24 11.58
CA PRO A 424 -12.10 14.25 12.72
C PRO A 424 -11.40 12.89 12.83
N SER A 425 -10.08 12.89 12.65
CA SER A 425 -9.29 11.67 12.79
C SER A 425 -8.76 11.56 14.21
N CYS A 426 -8.66 10.32 14.68
CA CYS A 426 -8.06 10.00 15.96
C CYS A 426 -6.54 9.77 15.84
N GLY A 427 -5.90 10.19 14.74
CA GLY A 427 -4.48 9.94 14.44
C GLY A 427 -3.88 11.10 13.63
N THR A 428 -2.68 10.91 13.09
CA THR A 428 -2.02 11.97 12.29
C THR A 428 -2.57 12.12 10.87
N THR A 429 -3.21 11.07 10.36
CA THR A 429 -3.82 11.06 9.02
C THR A 429 -5.14 11.84 9.01
N GLN A 430 -5.32 12.74 8.05
CA GLN A 430 -6.58 13.46 7.82
C GLN A 430 -7.45 12.71 6.81
N TYR A 431 -8.76 12.65 7.06
CA TYR A 431 -9.70 11.92 6.21
C TYR A 431 -10.76 12.86 5.62
N VAL A 432 -11.16 12.60 4.39
CA VAL A 432 -12.28 13.25 3.72
C VAL A 432 -13.49 12.31 3.75
N GLY A 433 -14.54 12.74 4.43
CA GLY A 433 -15.81 12.05 4.53
C GLY A 433 -16.77 12.39 3.40
N PHE A 434 -17.40 11.36 2.86
CA PHE A 434 -18.48 11.40 1.89
C PHE A 434 -19.79 11.04 2.60
N TYR A 435 -20.60 12.05 2.91
CA TYR A 435 -21.86 11.88 3.63
C TYR A 435 -23.04 12.05 2.67
N PRO A 436 -23.79 10.99 2.31
CA PRO A 436 -24.99 11.14 1.50
C PRO A 436 -25.96 12.13 2.15
N VAL A 437 -26.37 13.18 1.43
CA VAL A 437 -27.24 14.24 1.96
C VAL A 437 -28.54 13.68 2.53
N ASN A 438 -29.08 12.64 1.89
CA ASN A 438 -30.34 12.01 2.31
C ASN A 438 -30.16 10.89 3.35
N SER A 439 -28.92 10.46 3.64
CA SER A 439 -28.64 9.42 4.62
C SER A 439 -27.23 9.57 5.23
N PRO A 440 -26.97 10.64 5.98
CA PRO A 440 -25.61 10.99 6.43
C PRO A 440 -24.99 9.95 7.38
N ALA A 441 -25.79 9.08 8.00
CA ALA A 441 -25.29 7.97 8.82
C ALA A 441 -24.65 6.83 7.98
N ASN A 442 -24.89 6.80 6.67
CA ASN A 442 -24.30 5.85 5.73
C ASN A 442 -23.15 6.53 4.98
N TYR A 443 -22.12 6.97 5.68
CA TYR A 443 -20.97 7.64 5.08
C TYR A 443 -19.81 6.67 4.82
N SER A 444 -18.84 7.13 4.05
CA SER A 444 -17.51 6.51 3.85
C SER A 444 -16.48 7.62 3.87
N PHE A 445 -15.22 7.29 4.12
CA PHE A 445 -14.16 8.28 4.12
C PHE A 445 -12.86 7.73 3.58
N GLY A 446 -12.08 8.60 2.94
CA GLY A 446 -10.79 8.25 2.39
C GLY A 446 -9.74 9.32 2.68
N VAL A 447 -8.53 9.11 2.18
CA VAL A 447 -7.41 10.04 2.33
C VAL A 447 -7.17 10.74 1.00
N PRO A 448 -7.04 12.09 0.99
CA PRO A 448 -6.59 12.81 -0.19
C PRO A 448 -5.21 12.35 -0.64
N GLY A 449 -5.02 12.18 -1.95
CA GLY A 449 -3.73 11.83 -2.53
C GLY A 449 -3.70 12.08 -4.03
N ASN A 450 -2.63 11.62 -4.70
CA ASN A 450 -2.50 11.71 -6.16
C ASN A 450 -2.68 10.38 -6.88
#